data_AF-A0A553L8U9-F1
#
_entry.id   AF-A0A553L8U9-F1
#
_cell.length_a   1.000
_cell.length_b   1.000
_cell.length_c   1.000
_cell.angle_alpha   90.00
_cell.angle_beta   90.00
_cell.angle_gamma   90.00
#
_symmetry.space_group_name_H-M   'P 1'
#
loop_
_entity.id
_entity.type
_entity.pdbx_description
1 polymer ?
#
loop_
_entity_poly.entity_id
_entity_poly.type
_entity_poly.pdbx_seq_one_letter_code
_entity_poly.pdbx_strand_id
1 'polypeptide(L)'
;MQKFKLILILTLVFSPQAFAWKYMTGKVEVFYVNTYGNYSSSYLNGGFCFKIAGYDHYLKIAYAETGEQRQNLELVQSMVMAASMADRRVKATYVDWGNDTSCRENGAQKPAKWLENLQMLN
;
A
#
# COMPACT_ATOMS: atom_id res chain seq x y z
N MET A 1 9.34 -17.66 -58.27
CA MET A 1 10.14 -17.86 -57.05
C MET A 1 10.29 -16.50 -56.37
N GLN A 2 9.60 -16.26 -55.25
CA GLN A 2 10.21 -16.25 -53.90
C GLN A 2 11.27 -15.13 -53.79
N LYS A 3 11.16 -14.08 -52.97
CA LYS A 3 10.69 -14.03 -51.58
C LYS A 3 10.28 -12.60 -51.18
N PHE A 4 9.10 -12.51 -50.59
CA PHE A 4 8.78 -11.61 -49.47
C PHE A 4 9.95 -11.57 -48.47
N LYS A 5 10.37 -10.37 -48.04
CA LYS A 5 10.73 -10.09 -46.64
C LYS A 5 10.38 -8.63 -46.30
N LEU A 6 9.11 -8.46 -45.96
CA LEU A 6 8.62 -7.50 -44.97
C LEU A 6 9.16 -7.91 -43.57
N ILE A 7 8.89 -7.07 -42.56
CA ILE A 7 9.32 -7.10 -41.14
C ILE A 7 10.55 -6.19 -40.97
N LEU A 8 10.41 -4.87 -40.87
CA LEU A 8 9.49 -4.06 -40.08
C LEU A 8 9.47 -4.46 -38.60
N ILE A 9 10.33 -3.77 -37.83
CA ILE A 9 10.10 -3.29 -36.46
C ILE A 9 9.76 -4.38 -35.43
N LEU A 10 10.79 -4.92 -34.80
CA LEU A 10 10.68 -5.60 -33.49
C LEU A 10 11.27 -4.70 -32.39
N THR A 11 10.74 -3.48 -32.25
CA THR A 11 10.99 -2.60 -31.10
C THR A 11 9.66 -2.12 -30.54
N LEU A 12 8.87 -3.09 -30.09
CA LEU A 12 7.67 -3.01 -29.25
C LEU A 12 7.77 -4.33 -28.47
N VAL A 13 7.85 -4.43 -27.15
CA VAL A 13 7.35 -3.61 -26.06
C VAL A 13 8.17 -4.02 -24.84
N PHE A 14 9.03 -3.15 -24.32
CA PHE A 14 9.43 -3.22 -22.92
C PHE A 14 9.33 -1.81 -22.36
N SER A 15 8.09 -1.33 -22.26
CA SER A 15 7.77 -0.35 -21.23
C SER A 15 8.21 -0.97 -19.89
N PRO A 16 8.98 -0.25 -19.06
CA PRO A 16 9.25 -0.71 -17.71
C PRO A 16 7.98 -0.46 -16.90
N GLN A 17 6.97 -1.29 -17.09
CA GLN A 17 5.93 -1.46 -16.08
C GLN A 17 6.57 -2.25 -14.95
N ALA A 18 7.37 -1.54 -14.15
CA ALA A 18 7.81 -1.99 -12.85
C ALA A 18 6.58 -2.06 -11.95
N PHE A 19 5.75 -3.08 -12.11
CA PHE A 19 4.83 -3.48 -11.08
C PHE A 19 5.26 -4.88 -10.63
N ALA A 20 6.20 -4.92 -9.69
CA ALA A 20 6.46 -6.12 -8.93
C ALA A 20 5.37 -6.22 -7.85
N TRP A 21 4.22 -6.80 -8.20
CA TRP A 21 3.14 -7.09 -7.26
C TRP A 21 3.62 -8.23 -6.35
N LYS A 22 4.10 -7.90 -5.15
CA LYS A 22 4.26 -8.91 -4.10
C LYS A 22 3.20 -8.66 -3.03
N TYR A 23 2.65 -9.75 -2.52
CA TYR A 23 1.66 -9.71 -1.46
C TYR A 23 2.31 -10.07 -0.12
N MET A 24 1.85 -9.42 0.93
CA MET A 24 2.16 -9.73 2.33
C MET A 24 0.93 -10.37 2.96
N THR A 25 1.12 -11.44 3.73
CA THR A 25 -0.01 -12.12 4.38
C THR A 25 0.35 -12.51 5.80
N GLY A 26 -0.41 -12.01 6.77
CA GLY A 26 -0.13 -12.24 8.18
C GLY A 26 -1.12 -11.52 9.09
N LYS A 27 -0.87 -11.56 10.40
CA LYS A 27 -1.66 -10.82 11.38
C LYS A 27 -1.21 -9.36 11.41
N VAL A 28 -2.11 -8.45 11.77
CA VAL A 28 -1.76 -7.06 12.05
C VAL A 28 -1.01 -7.03 13.39
N GLU A 29 0.23 -6.55 13.37
CA GLU A 29 1.10 -6.48 14.56
C GLU A 29 1.04 -5.09 15.21
N VAL A 30 1.06 -4.06 14.38
CA VAL A 30 1.10 -2.65 14.79
C VAL A 30 0.24 -1.84 13.83
N PHE A 31 -0.46 -0.83 14.34
CA PHE A 31 -1.07 0.21 13.51
C PHE A 31 -0.99 1.56 14.21
N TYR A 32 -0.84 2.62 13.44
CA TYR A 32 -0.86 4.00 13.93
C TYR A 32 -1.25 4.98 12.81
N VAL A 33 -1.74 6.14 13.23
CA VAL A 33 -2.05 7.26 12.34
C VAL A 33 -0.77 8.08 12.14
N ASN A 34 -0.43 8.42 10.90
CA ASN A 34 0.83 9.09 10.55
C ASN A 34 0.75 10.60 10.79
N THR A 35 0.57 11.00 12.05
CA THR A 35 0.23 12.36 12.45
C THR A 35 1.22 13.42 11.96
N TYR A 36 0.73 14.33 11.11
CA TYR A 36 1.26 15.69 10.97
C TYR A 36 0.30 16.59 11.74
N GLY A 37 0.60 16.89 13.01
CA GLY A 37 -0.30 17.64 13.89
C GLY A 37 -1.28 16.78 14.67
N ASN A 38 -2.05 17.41 15.56
CA ASN A 38 -3.02 16.74 16.44
C ASN A 38 -4.44 17.09 15.99
N TYR A 39 -4.85 16.53 14.85
CA TYR A 39 -6.19 16.75 14.31
C TYR A 39 -7.13 15.60 14.72
N SER A 40 -8.40 15.92 14.94
CA SER A 40 -9.44 14.95 15.29
C SER A 40 -9.75 13.96 14.16
N SER A 41 -9.47 14.32 12.90
CA SER A 41 -9.74 13.48 11.73
C SER A 41 -8.48 12.79 11.22
N SER A 42 -8.52 11.46 11.07
CA SER A 42 -7.37 10.63 10.68
C SER A 42 -6.80 10.97 9.30
N TYR A 43 -7.64 11.43 8.36
CA TYR A 43 -7.17 11.86 7.04
C TYR A 43 -6.28 13.11 7.11
N LEU A 44 -6.51 14.02 8.06
CA LEU A 44 -5.69 15.23 8.27
C LEU A 44 -4.31 14.90 8.87
N ASN A 45 -4.16 13.69 9.40
CA ASN A 45 -2.97 13.21 10.09
C ASN A 45 -2.10 12.36 9.14
N GLY A 46 -1.78 12.83 7.93
CA GLY A 46 -0.73 12.24 7.08
C GLY A 46 -0.91 10.82 6.53
N GLY A 47 -2.09 10.23 6.73
CA GLY A 47 -2.42 8.87 6.30
C GLY A 47 -2.40 7.85 7.44
N PHE A 48 -2.60 6.57 7.09
CA PHE A 48 -2.65 5.47 8.04
C PHE A 48 -1.56 4.45 7.73
N CYS A 49 -0.89 3.98 8.79
CA CYS A 49 0.19 3.03 8.72
C CYS A 49 -0.11 1.80 9.57
N PHE A 50 0.25 0.64 9.08
CA PHE A 50 0.21 -0.60 9.86
C PHE A 50 1.31 -1.56 9.43
N LYS A 51 1.56 -2.59 10.23
CA LYS A 51 2.58 -3.60 10.01
C LYS A 51 1.97 -4.99 10.10
N ILE A 52 2.37 -5.86 9.18
CA ILE A 52 1.99 -7.27 9.18
C ILE A 52 3.12 -8.07 9.85
N ALA A 53 2.76 -8.92 10.80
CA ALA A 53 3.71 -9.79 11.50
C ALA A 53 4.52 -10.64 10.51
N GLY A 54 5.84 -10.70 10.72
CA GLY A 54 6.78 -11.42 9.85
C GLY A 54 7.31 -10.61 8.65
N TYR A 55 6.98 -9.31 8.56
CA TYR A 55 7.52 -8.40 7.54
C TYR A 55 8.15 -7.17 8.18
N ASP A 56 9.26 -6.68 7.61
CA ASP A 56 10.06 -5.61 8.22
C ASP A 56 9.56 -4.19 7.90
N HIS A 57 8.74 -4.05 6.87
CA HIS A 57 8.26 -2.75 6.40
C HIS A 57 6.85 -2.41 6.91
N TYR A 58 6.60 -1.13 7.16
CA TYR A 58 5.25 -0.63 7.35
C TYR A 58 4.52 -0.52 6.01
N LEU A 59 3.20 -0.67 6.04
CA LEU A 59 2.31 -0.44 4.93
C LEU A 59 1.58 0.89 5.17
N LYS A 60 1.65 1.78 4.19
CA LYS A 60 1.05 3.11 4.25
C LYS A 60 -0.03 3.26 3.19
N ILE A 61 -1.13 3.88 3.59
CA ILE A 61 -2.21 4.27 2.69
C ILE A 61 -2.01 5.75 2.35
N ALA A 62 -2.18 6.09 1.06
CA ALA A 62 -2.07 7.46 0.57
C ALA A 62 -3.08 8.40 1.26
N TYR A 63 -2.72 9.69 1.26
CA TYR A 63 -3.56 10.75 1.79
C TYR A 63 -4.87 10.89 0.99
N ALA A 64 -5.92 11.36 1.65
CA ALA A 64 -7.22 11.60 1.03
C ALA A 64 -7.37 13.08 0.63
N GLU A 65 -7.16 13.37 -0.65
CA GLU A 65 -7.42 14.70 -1.25
C GLU A 65 -8.88 14.87 -1.67
N THR A 66 -9.57 13.76 -1.96
CA THR A 66 -10.97 13.73 -2.39
C THR A 66 -11.88 12.99 -1.41
N GLY A 67 -13.21 13.17 -1.56
CA GLY A 67 -14.20 12.47 -0.74
C GLY A 67 -14.16 10.95 -0.89
N GLU A 68 -13.96 10.45 -2.12
CA GLU A 68 -13.82 9.03 -2.41
C GLU A 68 -12.56 8.43 -1.76
N GLN A 69 -11.42 9.13 -1.87
CA GLN A 69 -10.19 8.70 -1.22
C GLN A 69 -10.32 8.67 0.31
N ARG A 70 -11.11 9.58 0.89
CA ARG A 70 -11.38 9.61 2.33
C ARG A 70 -12.18 8.38 2.76
N GLN A 71 -13.25 8.05 2.04
CA GLN A 71 -14.03 6.85 2.31
C GLN A 71 -13.18 5.58 2.20
N ASN A 72 -12.29 5.51 1.19
CA ASN A 72 -11.37 4.40 1.05
C ASN A 72 -10.38 4.31 2.24
N LEU A 73 -9.82 5.44 2.69
CA LEU A 73 -8.94 5.48 3.86
C LEU A 73 -9.66 4.97 5.12
N GLU A 74 -10.88 5.44 5.38
CA GLU A 74 -11.71 5.02 6.52
C GLU A 74 -12.09 3.54 6.45
N LEU A 75 -12.42 3.03 5.26
CA LEU A 75 -12.70 1.63 5.02
C LEU A 75 -11.49 0.75 5.38
N VAL A 76 -10.32 1.08 4.83
CA VAL A 76 -9.11 0.28 5.06
C VAL A 76 -8.69 0.36 6.54
N GLN A 77 -8.79 1.54 7.18
CA GLN A 77 -8.59 1.67 8.63
C GLN A 77 -9.49 0.72 9.40
N SER A 78 -10.79 0.71 9.08
CA SER A 78 -11.78 -0.16 9.72
C SER A 78 -11.46 -1.63 9.52
N MET A 79 -11.03 -2.03 8.33
CA MET A 79 -10.63 -3.40 8.03
C MET A 79 -9.39 -3.85 8.83
N VAL A 80 -8.36 -3.00 8.92
CA VAL A 80 -7.14 -3.32 9.69
C VAL A 80 -7.46 -3.47 11.18
N MET A 81 -8.26 -2.56 11.73
CA MET A 81 -8.69 -2.63 13.13
C MET A 81 -9.54 -3.88 13.39
N ALA A 82 -10.51 -4.17 12.52
CA ALA A 82 -11.36 -5.36 12.65
C ALA A 82 -10.54 -6.66 12.57
N ALA A 83 -9.59 -6.74 11.64
CA ALA A 83 -8.71 -7.91 11.52
C ALA A 83 -7.83 -8.09 12.77
N SER A 84 -7.29 -6.99 13.32
CA SER A 84 -6.52 -7.03 14.56
C SER A 84 -7.36 -7.50 15.75
N MET A 85 -8.58 -6.98 15.91
CA MET A 85 -9.47 -7.33 17.02
C MET A 85 -9.99 -8.77 16.93
N ALA A 86 -10.25 -9.25 15.72
CA ALA A 86 -10.71 -10.61 15.46
C ALA A 86 -9.59 -11.65 15.36
N ASP A 87 -8.33 -11.24 15.58
CA ASP A 87 -7.13 -12.07 15.41
C ASP A 87 -7.03 -12.75 14.02
N ARG A 88 -7.57 -12.08 13.00
CA ARG A 88 -7.61 -12.56 11.61
C ARG A 88 -6.38 -12.12 10.84
N ARG A 89 -6.04 -12.92 9.82
CA ARG A 89 -4.97 -12.58 8.89
C ARG A 89 -5.51 -11.58 7.86
N VAL A 90 -4.62 -10.70 7.40
CA VAL A 90 -4.86 -9.84 6.24
C VAL A 90 -3.91 -10.23 5.12
N LYS A 91 -4.37 -10.05 3.88
CA LYS A 91 -3.55 -10.03 2.68
C LYS A 91 -3.49 -8.60 2.17
N ALA A 92 -2.29 -8.04 2.14
CA ALA A 92 -2.00 -6.73 1.59
C ALA A 92 -1.20 -6.91 0.31
N THR A 93 -1.55 -6.19 -0.75
CA THR A 93 -0.66 -6.04 -1.90
C THR A 93 0.14 -4.77 -1.68
N TYR A 94 1.46 -4.79 -1.89
CA TYR A 94 2.20 -3.54 -1.92
C TYR A 94 2.58 -3.20 -3.34
N VAL A 95 2.69 -1.90 -3.59
CA VAL A 95 3.14 -1.40 -4.89
C VAL A 95 4.33 -0.49 -4.71
N ASP A 96 5.31 -0.72 -5.58
CA ASP A 96 6.46 0.15 -5.72
C ASP A 96 6.11 1.25 -6.72
N TRP A 97 5.60 2.38 -6.21
CA TRP A 97 5.34 3.57 -7.03
C TRP A 97 6.64 4.34 -7.36
N GLY A 98 7.83 3.81 -7.02
CA GLY A 98 9.12 4.46 -7.24
C GLY A 98 9.41 5.62 -6.29
N ASN A 99 8.44 6.02 -5.46
CA ASN A 99 8.61 7.03 -4.42
C ASN A 99 8.75 6.36 -3.06
N ASP A 100 9.89 6.59 -2.41
CA ASP A 100 10.10 6.19 -1.02
C ASP A 100 9.06 6.86 -0.12
N THR A 101 8.45 6.07 0.76
CA THR A 101 7.46 6.55 1.70
C THR A 101 7.82 6.12 3.11
N SER A 102 7.33 6.89 4.08
CA SER A 102 7.64 6.66 5.48
C SER A 102 6.43 6.85 6.38
N CYS A 103 6.49 6.14 7.50
CA CYS A 103 5.55 6.21 8.60
C CYS A 103 6.25 6.79 9.81
N ARG A 104 5.59 7.67 10.58
CA ARG A 104 6.13 8.21 11.83
C ARG A 104 5.63 7.41 13.02
N GLU A 105 6.58 6.91 13.81
CA GLU A 105 6.33 6.19 15.05
C GLU A 105 7.16 6.84 16.15
N ASN A 106 6.51 7.37 17.19
CA ASN A 106 7.18 8.05 18.32
C ASN A 106 8.19 9.14 17.88
N GLY A 107 7.85 9.89 16.82
CA GLY A 107 8.71 10.93 16.26
C GLY A 107 9.82 10.44 15.30
N ALA A 108 10.09 9.13 15.23
CA ALA A 108 11.05 8.55 14.30
C ALA A 108 10.39 8.22 12.96
N GLN A 109 11.09 8.48 11.85
CA GLN A 109 10.66 8.02 10.53
C GLN A 109 11.06 6.56 10.32
N LYS A 110 10.10 5.73 9.93
CA LYS A 110 10.28 4.32 9.59
C LYS A 110 10.00 4.10 8.09
N PRO A 111 10.80 3.28 7.39
CA PRO A 111 10.53 2.92 6.00
C PRO A 111 9.16 2.28 5.84
N ALA A 112 8.43 2.69 4.82
CA ALA A 112 7.11 2.16 4.50
C ALA A 112 6.99 1.86 3.01
N LYS A 113 5.99 1.04 2.66
CA LYS A 113 5.60 0.74 1.29
C LYS A 113 4.13 1.12 1.10
N TRP A 114 3.79 1.55 -0.12
CA TRP A 114 2.41 1.86 -0.44
C TRP A 114 1.57 0.58 -0.45
N LEU A 115 0.41 0.66 0.17
CA LEU A 115 -0.60 -0.37 0.14
C LEU A 115 -1.48 -0.21 -1.08
N GLU A 116 -1.72 -1.31 -1.78
CA GLU A 116 -2.88 -1.49 -2.64
C GLU A 116 -3.66 -2.72 -2.20
N ASN A 117 -4.98 -2.71 -2.38
CA ASN A 117 -5.84 -3.88 -2.18
C ASN A 117 -5.60 -4.64 -0.86
N LEU A 118 -6.32 -4.22 0.19
CA LEU A 118 -6.36 -4.97 1.45
C LEU A 118 -7.52 -5.97 1.44
N GLN A 119 -7.26 -7.19 1.87
CA GLN A 119 -8.28 -8.23 2.06
C GLN A 119 -8.14 -8.83 3.44
N MET A 120 -9.26 -9.00 4.14
CA MET A 120 -9.30 -9.83 5.34
C MET A 120 -9.44 -11.29 4.92
N LEU A 121 -8.64 -12.16 5.51
CA LEU A 121 -8.70 -13.60 5.30
C LEU A 121 -9.53 -14.22 6.44
N ASN A 122 -10.26 -15.30 6.11
CA ASN A 122 -11.04 -16.06 7.07
C ASN A 122 -10.17 -16.98 7.92
#